data_AF-A0A433AAZ3-F1
#
_entry.id   AF-A0A433AAZ3-F1
#
_cell.length_a   1.000
_cell.length_b   1.000
_cell.length_c   1.000
_cell.angle_alpha   90.00
_cell.angle_beta   90.00
_cell.angle_gamma   90.00
#
_symmetry.space_group_name_H-M   'P 1'
#
loop_
_entity.id
_entity.type
_entity.pdbx_description
1 polymer ?
#
loop_
_entity_poly.entity_id
_entity_poly.type
_entity_poly.pdbx_seq_one_letter_code
_entity_poly.pdbx_strand_id
1 'polypeptide(L)'
;MQKYLTAIRCITATILLGLAGAPALAHPHMWVTYEMTVTYDKGTVTGVDHVWSFDDAYAAMALEGLDTNNDGKYDQHELEPLLKVNMDGLKEFNYFTVAKLGEEQLNFLPPTNAHLDYTNGVLHLTFHLPLAKPVLADAEGLTFAVFDPSYFIDFEPEKTDAVKLASAPTGCTATVLDPDAEKQDEQAKKLGAAMAQQFGAGAVGFGSYKTIAVSCKKL
;
A
#
# COMPACT_ATOMS: atom_id res chain seq x y z
N MET A 1 -30.43 14.23 -57.67
CA MET A 1 -30.53 13.42 -56.42
C MET A 1 -29.24 12.66 -56.09
N GLN A 2 -28.49 12.11 -57.05
CA GLN A 2 -27.24 11.37 -56.80
C GLN A 2 -26.10 12.15 -56.11
N LYS A 3 -26.01 13.49 -56.29
CA LYS A 3 -24.90 14.30 -55.75
C LYS A 3 -25.00 14.59 -54.24
N TYR A 4 -26.18 14.45 -53.65
CA TYR A 4 -26.41 14.68 -52.20
C TYR A 4 -26.15 13.44 -51.35
N LEU A 5 -26.25 12.24 -51.93
CA LEU A 5 -25.99 10.96 -51.25
C LEU A 5 -24.50 10.73 -50.96
N THR A 6 -23.59 11.27 -51.78
CA THR A 6 -22.14 11.12 -51.58
C THR A 6 -21.61 12.01 -50.46
N ALA A 7 -22.19 13.21 -50.28
CA ALA A 7 -21.80 14.13 -49.21
C ALA A 7 -22.22 13.63 -47.82
N ILE A 8 -23.38 12.98 -47.72
CA ILE A 8 -23.90 12.44 -46.45
C ILE A 8 -23.07 11.24 -45.96
N ARG A 9 -22.52 10.44 -46.89
CA ARG A 9 -21.63 9.30 -46.57
C ARG A 9 -20.24 9.72 -46.05
N CYS A 10 -19.73 10.87 -46.47
CA CYS A 10 -18.45 11.38 -45.94
C CYS A 10 -18.60 12.01 -44.55
N ILE A 11 -19.74 12.65 -44.25
CA ILE A 11 -19.96 13.28 -42.95
C ILE A 11 -20.22 12.23 -41.85
N THR A 12 -20.89 11.11 -42.18
CA THR A 12 -21.11 10.01 -41.23
C THR A 12 -19.85 9.22 -40.88
N ALA A 13 -18.86 9.15 -41.78
CA ALA A 13 -17.58 8.48 -41.52
C ALA A 13 -16.67 9.30 -40.59
N THR A 14 -16.75 10.64 -40.62
CA THR A 14 -15.89 11.50 -39.80
C THR A 14 -16.37 11.62 -38.35
N ILE A 15 -17.67 11.50 -38.09
CA ILE A 15 -18.22 11.57 -36.73
C ILE A 15 -17.92 10.31 -35.91
N LEU A 16 -17.75 9.14 -36.56
CA LEU A 16 -17.38 7.90 -35.86
C LEU A 16 -15.90 7.82 -35.44
N LEU A 17 -15.02 8.65 -36.02
CA LEU A 17 -13.58 8.61 -35.73
C LEU A 17 -13.17 9.52 -34.55
N GLY A 18 -14.08 10.33 -34.03
CA GLY A 18 -13.84 11.25 -32.91
C GLY A 18 -14.00 10.64 -31.51
N LEU A 19 -14.46 9.39 -31.40
CA LEU A 19 -14.56 8.67 -30.10
C LEU A 19 -13.31 7.84 -29.75
N ALA A 20 -12.25 7.94 -30.55
CA ALA A 20 -11.00 7.23 -30.28
C ALA A 20 -10.16 7.99 -29.25
N GLY A 21 -10.28 7.59 -27.98
CA GLY A 21 -9.18 7.68 -27.02
C GLY A 21 -9.18 8.88 -26.09
N ALA A 22 -10.28 9.14 -25.37
CA ALA A 22 -10.06 9.62 -24.00
C ALA A 22 -9.18 8.57 -23.30
N PRO A 23 -8.10 8.94 -22.59
CA PRO A 23 -7.40 7.97 -21.77
C PRO A 23 -8.46 7.39 -20.83
N ALA A 24 -8.77 6.11 -20.99
CA ALA A 24 -9.48 5.41 -19.95
C ALA A 24 -8.54 5.48 -18.74
N LEU A 25 -8.89 6.31 -17.76
CA LEU A 25 -8.35 6.26 -16.41
C LEU A 25 -8.82 4.94 -15.81
N ALA A 26 -8.25 3.85 -16.32
CA ALA A 26 -8.42 2.52 -15.78
C ALA A 26 -7.26 2.32 -14.82
N HIS A 27 -7.40 2.78 -13.58
CA HIS A 27 -6.73 2.38 -12.32
C HIS A 27 -7.30 3.22 -11.15
N PRO A 28 -7.30 2.74 -9.89
CA PRO A 28 -7.20 1.36 -9.40
C PRO A 28 -8.59 0.74 -9.21
N HIS A 29 -8.64 -0.59 -9.12
CA HIS A 29 -9.89 -1.33 -8.87
C HIS A 29 -10.20 -1.46 -7.38
N MET A 30 -9.21 -1.15 -6.54
CA MET A 30 -9.28 -1.18 -5.09
C MET A 30 -8.31 -0.14 -4.53
N TRP A 31 -8.78 0.67 -3.59
CA TRP A 31 -7.97 1.50 -2.72
C TRP A 31 -7.86 0.85 -1.35
N VAL A 32 -6.65 0.89 -0.81
CA VAL A 32 -6.36 0.49 0.57
C VAL A 32 -5.61 1.62 1.25
N THR A 33 -6.20 2.15 2.32
CA THR A 33 -5.47 3.00 3.26
C THR A 33 -4.84 2.11 4.33
N TYR A 34 -3.55 2.30 4.63
CA TYR A 34 -2.87 1.47 5.61
C TYR A 34 -2.27 2.26 6.78
N GLU A 35 -2.31 1.65 7.95
CA GLU A 35 -1.43 1.93 9.06
C GLU A 35 -0.42 0.79 9.20
N MET A 36 0.81 1.12 9.60
CA MET A 36 1.88 0.16 9.86
C MET A 36 2.58 0.48 11.18
N THR A 37 2.68 -0.50 12.07
CA THR A 37 3.43 -0.36 13.32
C THR A 37 4.66 -1.23 13.28
N VAL A 38 5.86 -0.63 13.34
CA VAL A 38 7.11 -1.40 13.42
C VAL A 38 7.26 -1.94 14.85
N THR A 39 7.37 -3.27 14.97
CA THR A 39 7.40 -3.95 16.27
C THR A 39 8.83 -4.21 16.72
N TYR A 40 9.11 -3.98 18.01
CA TYR A 40 10.41 -4.25 18.61
C TYR A 40 10.30 -5.26 19.75
N ASP A 41 11.31 -6.13 19.89
CA ASP A 41 11.59 -6.88 21.10
C ASP A 41 13.07 -6.74 21.46
N LYS A 42 13.36 -6.40 22.72
CA LYS A 42 14.73 -6.31 23.28
C LYS A 42 15.74 -5.58 22.37
N GLY A 43 15.35 -4.45 21.81
CA GLY A 43 16.22 -3.62 20.97
C GLY A 43 16.43 -4.16 19.56
N THR A 44 15.59 -5.08 19.10
CA THR A 44 15.56 -5.56 17.72
C THR A 44 14.19 -5.33 17.10
N VAL A 45 14.14 -4.94 15.84
CA VAL A 45 12.91 -4.94 15.03
C VAL A 45 12.56 -6.38 14.70
N THR A 46 11.33 -6.78 15.02
CA THR A 46 10.85 -8.15 14.88
C THR A 46 9.83 -8.34 13.77
N GLY A 47 9.23 -7.26 13.25
CA GLY A 47 8.15 -7.34 12.28
C GLY A 47 7.41 -6.02 12.14
N VAL A 48 6.24 -6.11 11.50
CA VAL A 48 5.29 -5.01 11.35
C VAL A 48 3.87 -5.49 11.61
N ASP A 49 3.08 -4.69 12.34
CA ASP A 49 1.63 -4.84 12.38
C ASP A 49 1.00 -3.98 11.30
N HIS A 50 0.05 -4.53 10.56
CA HIS A 50 -0.74 -3.82 9.57
C HIS A 50 -2.18 -3.64 10.03
N VAL A 51 -2.75 -2.49 9.69
CA VAL A 51 -4.20 -2.28 9.62
C VAL A 51 -4.50 -1.72 8.24
N TRP A 52 -5.27 -2.45 7.45
CA TRP A 52 -5.69 -2.05 6.11
C TRP A 52 -7.17 -1.72 6.14
N SER A 53 -7.53 -0.54 5.63
CA SER A 53 -8.90 -0.08 5.46
C SER A 53 -9.22 -0.09 3.97
N PHE A 54 -10.20 -0.89 3.59
CA PHE A 54 -10.62 -0.99 2.19
C PHE A 54 -11.67 0.07 1.84
N ASP A 55 -11.70 0.46 0.57
CA ASP A 55 -12.78 1.32 0.06
C ASP A 55 -14.17 0.64 0.09
N ASP A 56 -15.21 1.49 -0.01
CA ASP A 56 -16.61 1.07 0.04
C ASP A 56 -16.99 0.11 -1.11
N ALA A 57 -16.37 0.24 -2.28
CA ALA A 57 -16.72 -0.54 -3.46
C ALA A 57 -16.23 -1.99 -3.33
N TYR A 58 -14.99 -2.17 -2.86
CA TYR A 58 -14.45 -3.47 -2.50
C TYR A 58 -15.22 -4.07 -1.32
N ALA A 59 -15.46 -3.29 -0.26
CA ALA A 59 -16.17 -3.80 0.92
C ALA A 59 -17.57 -4.33 0.55
N ALA A 60 -18.33 -3.61 -0.28
CA ALA A 60 -19.65 -4.04 -0.74
C ALA A 60 -19.62 -5.37 -1.51
N MET A 61 -18.60 -5.57 -2.36
CA MET A 61 -18.41 -6.82 -3.09
C MET A 61 -17.94 -7.96 -2.17
N ALA A 62 -16.95 -7.70 -1.32
CA ALA A 62 -16.33 -8.71 -0.47
C ALA A 62 -17.29 -9.27 0.59
N LEU A 63 -18.22 -8.44 1.06
CA LEU A 63 -19.20 -8.81 2.08
C LEU A 63 -20.48 -9.42 1.52
N GLU A 64 -20.63 -9.49 0.19
CA GLU A 64 -21.84 -9.99 -0.45
C GLU A 64 -22.13 -11.44 -0.01
N GLY A 65 -23.31 -11.64 0.59
CA GLY A 65 -23.77 -12.96 1.03
C GLY A 65 -23.14 -13.47 2.34
N LEU A 66 -22.34 -12.65 3.04
CA LEU A 66 -21.77 -13.01 4.34
C LEU A 66 -22.69 -12.69 5.53
N ASP A 67 -23.61 -11.74 5.38
CA ASP A 67 -24.64 -11.44 6.41
C ASP A 67 -25.72 -12.53 6.38
N THR A 68 -25.43 -13.64 7.04
CA THR A 68 -26.28 -14.84 7.04
C THR A 68 -27.49 -14.69 7.95
N ASN A 69 -27.37 -13.87 9.00
CA ASN A 69 -28.42 -13.63 9.97
C ASN A 69 -29.30 -12.40 9.60
N ASN A 70 -28.91 -11.61 8.60
CA ASN A 70 -29.57 -10.41 8.08
C ASN A 70 -29.73 -9.30 9.13
N ASP A 71 -28.77 -9.15 10.04
CA ASP A 71 -28.78 -8.12 11.09
C ASP A 71 -28.04 -6.83 10.68
N GLY A 72 -27.43 -6.82 9.48
CA GLY A 72 -26.69 -5.68 8.93
C GLY A 72 -25.32 -5.47 9.57
N LYS A 73 -24.82 -6.46 10.31
CA LYS A 73 -23.47 -6.53 10.86
C LYS A 73 -22.81 -7.82 10.38
N TYR A 74 -21.51 -7.94 10.64
CA TYR A 74 -20.76 -9.13 10.30
C TYR A 74 -19.99 -9.56 11.53
N ASP A 75 -20.38 -10.70 12.10
CA ASP A 75 -19.62 -11.27 13.19
C ASP A 75 -18.37 -12.01 12.68
N GLN A 76 -17.53 -12.48 13.60
CA GLN A 76 -16.29 -13.17 13.23
C GLN A 76 -16.51 -14.48 12.49
N HIS A 77 -17.61 -15.17 12.75
CA HIS A 77 -17.93 -16.41 12.06
C HIS A 77 -18.31 -16.14 10.60
N GLU A 78 -19.04 -15.05 10.36
CA GLU A 78 -19.43 -14.60 9.03
C GLU A 78 -18.23 -14.10 8.20
N LEU A 79 -17.24 -13.47 8.84
CA LEU A 79 -16.03 -12.96 8.17
C LEU A 79 -14.92 -14.01 7.98
N GLU A 80 -14.95 -15.12 8.71
CA GLU A 80 -13.91 -16.15 8.68
C GLU A 80 -13.60 -16.70 7.25
N PRO A 81 -14.60 -17.00 6.40
CA PRO A 81 -14.34 -17.46 5.04
C PRO A 81 -13.61 -16.41 4.19
N LEU A 82 -13.99 -15.13 4.31
CA LEU A 82 -13.35 -14.02 3.60
C LEU A 82 -11.92 -13.81 4.10
N LEU A 83 -11.70 -13.85 5.41
CA LEU A 83 -10.36 -13.75 5.99
C LEU A 83 -9.46 -14.85 5.44
N LYS A 84 -9.97 -16.08 5.37
CA LYS A 84 -9.20 -17.21 4.83
C LYS A 84 -8.80 -16.97 3.37
N VAL A 85 -9.74 -16.57 2.51
CA VAL A 85 -9.46 -16.29 1.09
C VAL A 85 -8.44 -15.16 0.95
N ASN A 86 -8.59 -14.08 1.72
CA ASN A 86 -7.66 -12.96 1.71
C ASN A 86 -6.25 -13.41 2.11
N MET A 87 -6.10 -14.10 3.24
CA MET A 87 -4.78 -14.50 3.74
C MET A 87 -4.09 -15.52 2.83
N ASP A 88 -4.86 -16.42 2.20
CA ASP A 88 -4.35 -17.37 1.21
C ASP A 88 -3.87 -16.64 -0.07
N GLY A 89 -4.67 -15.69 -0.58
CA GLY A 89 -4.33 -14.93 -1.79
C GLY A 89 -3.16 -13.96 -1.59
N LEU A 90 -3.13 -13.24 -0.47
CA LEU A 90 -2.07 -12.27 -0.14
C LEU A 90 -0.68 -12.92 -0.04
N LYS A 91 -0.61 -14.22 0.26
CA LYS A 91 0.64 -14.98 0.30
C LYS A 91 1.40 -14.93 -1.02
N GLU A 92 0.70 -14.97 -2.16
CA GLU A 92 1.31 -14.96 -3.49
C GLU A 92 2.04 -13.65 -3.80
N PHE A 93 1.64 -12.57 -3.11
CA PHE A 93 2.16 -11.22 -3.30
C PHE A 93 3.02 -10.74 -2.12
N ASN A 94 3.47 -11.65 -1.23
CA ASN A 94 4.18 -11.31 0.00
C ASN A 94 3.46 -10.24 0.83
N TYR A 95 2.12 -10.30 0.89
CA TYR A 95 1.29 -9.35 1.62
C TYR A 95 1.53 -7.90 1.18
N PHE A 96 1.93 -7.72 -0.08
CA PHE A 96 2.31 -6.44 -0.69
C PHE A 96 3.37 -5.65 0.09
N THR A 97 4.11 -6.33 0.96
CA THR A 97 5.02 -5.70 1.92
C THR A 97 6.46 -6.15 1.65
N VAL A 98 7.33 -5.17 1.46
CA VAL A 98 8.77 -5.37 1.25
C VAL A 98 9.52 -4.75 2.41
N ALA A 99 10.45 -5.50 2.99
CA ALA A 99 11.43 -4.98 3.94
C ALA A 99 12.84 -5.08 3.36
N LYS A 100 13.68 -4.06 3.56
CA LYS A 100 15.10 -4.11 3.20
C LYS A 100 15.97 -3.58 4.31
N LEU A 101 17.19 -4.11 4.41
CA LEU A 101 18.29 -3.56 5.17
C LEU A 101 19.39 -3.15 4.19
N GLY A 102 19.47 -1.86 3.87
CA GLY A 102 20.27 -1.37 2.75
C GLY A 102 19.75 -1.97 1.43
N GLU A 103 20.60 -2.73 0.73
CA GLU A 103 20.24 -3.40 -0.52
C GLU A 103 19.67 -4.82 -0.31
N GLU A 104 19.83 -5.41 0.88
CA GLU A 104 19.35 -6.76 1.18
C GLU A 104 17.85 -6.76 1.45
N GLN A 105 17.09 -7.50 0.65
CA GLN A 105 15.68 -7.75 0.94
C GLN A 105 15.53 -8.78 2.07
N LEU A 106 14.76 -8.44 3.09
CA LEU A 106 14.46 -9.30 4.22
C LEU A 106 13.24 -10.17 3.92
N ASN A 107 13.22 -11.36 4.49
CA ASN A 107 12.09 -12.28 4.37
C ASN A 107 11.15 -12.15 5.57
N PHE A 108 9.87 -12.31 5.33
CA PHE A 108 8.85 -12.45 6.36
C PHE A 108 8.51 -13.92 6.62
N LEU A 109 8.04 -14.21 7.83
CA LEU A 109 7.34 -15.44 8.16
C LEU A 109 5.85 -15.31 7.79
N PRO A 110 5.09 -16.42 7.76
CA PRO A 110 3.65 -16.35 7.63
C PRO A 110 3.03 -15.41 8.68
N PRO A 111 2.01 -14.63 8.30
CA PRO A 111 1.38 -13.68 9.19
C PRO A 111 0.68 -14.38 10.33
N THR A 112 0.55 -13.66 11.44
CA THR A 112 -0.16 -14.11 12.64
C THR A 112 -1.19 -13.07 13.04
N ASN A 113 -2.12 -13.44 13.93
CA ASN A 113 -3.14 -12.54 14.47
C ASN A 113 -3.96 -11.83 13.37
N ALA A 114 -4.23 -12.54 12.27
CA ALA A 114 -5.01 -12.00 11.18
C ALA A 114 -6.49 -11.92 11.58
N HIS A 115 -7.14 -10.80 11.28
CA HIS A 115 -8.51 -10.52 11.70
C HIS A 115 -9.17 -9.59 10.69
N LEU A 116 -10.45 -9.84 10.39
CA LEU A 116 -11.31 -8.90 9.68
C LEU A 116 -12.32 -8.30 10.65
N ASP A 117 -12.59 -7.02 10.49
CA ASP A 117 -13.63 -6.31 11.21
C ASP A 117 -14.40 -5.39 10.25
N TYR A 118 -15.70 -5.29 10.41
CA TYR A 118 -16.52 -4.34 9.66
C TYR A 118 -17.21 -3.38 10.62
N THR A 119 -16.55 -2.25 10.89
CA THR A 119 -17.00 -1.26 11.86
C THR A 119 -17.11 0.10 11.21
N ASN A 120 -18.17 0.85 11.55
CA ASN A 120 -18.44 2.19 11.03
C ASN A 120 -18.47 2.28 9.48
N GLY A 121 -18.86 1.19 8.82
CA GLY A 121 -18.96 1.12 7.36
C GLY A 121 -17.65 0.77 6.66
N VAL A 122 -16.56 0.56 7.39
CA VAL A 122 -15.24 0.27 6.83
C VAL A 122 -14.85 -1.18 7.13
N LEU A 123 -14.40 -1.90 6.10
CA LEU A 123 -13.80 -3.22 6.26
C LEU A 123 -12.32 -3.04 6.59
N HIS A 124 -11.90 -3.60 7.72
CA HIS A 124 -10.53 -3.57 8.19
C HIS A 124 -9.91 -4.96 8.15
N LEU A 125 -8.71 -5.09 7.59
CA LEU A 125 -7.86 -6.27 7.73
C LEU A 125 -6.67 -5.92 8.61
N THR A 126 -6.56 -6.61 9.75
CA THR A 126 -5.41 -6.50 10.66
C THR A 126 -4.59 -7.77 10.61
N PHE A 127 -3.27 -7.67 10.61
CA PHE A 127 -2.37 -8.82 10.72
C PHE A 127 -0.98 -8.40 11.17
N HIS A 128 -0.26 -9.31 11.83
CA HIS A 128 1.16 -9.15 12.15
C HIS A 128 2.02 -9.91 11.15
N LEU A 129 3.05 -9.26 10.61
CA LEU A 129 4.01 -9.82 9.66
C LEU A 129 5.42 -9.90 10.29
N PRO A 130 5.82 -11.07 10.83
CA PRO A 130 7.10 -11.21 11.51
C PRO A 130 8.25 -11.26 10.50
N LEU A 131 9.36 -10.57 10.77
CA LEU A 131 10.60 -10.78 10.05
C LEU A 131 11.16 -12.17 10.38
N ALA A 132 11.65 -12.88 9.36
CA ALA A 132 12.29 -14.19 9.54
C ALA A 132 13.58 -14.11 10.37
N LYS A 133 14.23 -12.94 10.38
CA LYS A 133 15.38 -12.63 11.22
C LYS A 133 15.18 -11.23 11.81
N PRO A 134 15.20 -11.07 13.15
CA PRO A 134 15.16 -9.75 13.76
C PRO A 134 16.37 -8.89 13.33
N VAL A 135 16.15 -7.58 13.25
CA VAL A 135 17.16 -6.59 12.86
C VAL A 135 17.52 -5.73 14.07
N LEU A 136 18.81 -5.46 14.31
CA LEU A 136 19.21 -4.55 15.39
C LEU A 136 18.56 -3.17 15.20
N ALA A 137 18.05 -2.57 16.28
CA ALA A 137 17.36 -1.28 16.18
C ALA A 137 18.25 -0.16 15.61
N ASP A 138 19.55 -0.19 15.89
CA ASP A 138 20.54 0.78 15.42
C ASP A 138 21.19 0.40 14.07
N ALA A 139 20.70 -0.67 13.42
CA ALA A 139 21.11 -1.01 12.07
C ALA A 139 20.69 0.09 11.08
N GLU A 140 21.59 0.46 10.20
CA GLU A 140 21.37 1.53 9.24
C GLU A 140 20.67 1.00 7.98
N GLY A 141 19.73 1.78 7.45
CA GLY A 141 19.07 1.46 6.17
C GLY A 141 17.92 0.46 6.26
N LEU A 142 17.31 0.25 7.43
CA LEU A 142 16.07 -0.51 7.54
C LEU A 142 14.90 0.29 6.93
N THR A 143 14.25 -0.30 5.95
CA THR A 143 13.14 0.31 5.22
C THR A 143 12.02 -0.71 5.00
N PHE A 144 10.79 -0.21 4.93
CA PHE A 144 9.61 -0.96 4.56
C PHE A 144 8.88 -0.25 3.41
N ALA A 145 8.15 -0.99 2.58
CA ALA A 145 7.25 -0.43 1.59
C ALA A 145 6.02 -1.33 1.46
N VAL A 146 4.86 -0.71 1.26
CA VAL A 146 3.59 -1.38 0.98
C VAL A 146 3.10 -0.92 -0.38
N PHE A 147 3.10 -1.81 -1.37
CA PHE A 147 2.69 -1.47 -2.74
C PHE A 147 2.31 -2.70 -3.56
N ASP A 148 1.44 -2.49 -4.55
CA ASP A 148 1.12 -3.48 -5.57
C ASP A 148 1.92 -3.23 -6.86
N PRO A 149 2.85 -4.13 -7.25
CA PRO A 149 3.62 -3.97 -8.49
C PRO A 149 2.76 -4.05 -9.76
N SER A 150 1.54 -4.58 -9.68
CA SER A 150 0.60 -4.67 -10.79
C SER A 150 -0.26 -3.42 -10.99
N TYR A 151 -0.23 -2.48 -10.03
CA TYR A 151 -1.07 -1.27 -10.01
C TYR A 151 -2.59 -1.55 -9.97
N PHE A 152 -3.01 -2.74 -9.51
CA PHE A 152 -4.42 -3.06 -9.33
C PHE A 152 -4.98 -2.47 -8.03
N ILE A 153 -4.17 -2.56 -6.96
CA ILE A 153 -4.44 -1.97 -5.65
C ILE A 153 -3.58 -0.71 -5.48
N ASP A 154 -4.22 0.38 -5.07
CA ASP A 154 -3.51 1.60 -4.69
C ASP A 154 -3.42 1.68 -3.16
N PHE A 155 -2.18 1.57 -2.66
CA PHE A 155 -1.86 1.60 -1.23
C PHE A 155 -1.41 2.99 -0.82
N GLU A 156 -2.19 3.64 0.03
CA GLU A 156 -1.87 4.96 0.57
C GLU A 156 -1.72 4.88 2.10
N PRO A 157 -0.67 5.44 2.70
CA PRO A 157 -0.60 5.56 4.15
C PRO A 157 -1.76 6.42 4.68
N GLU A 158 -2.27 6.09 5.86
CA GLU A 158 -3.24 6.95 6.55
C GLU A 158 -2.70 8.39 6.70
N LYS A 159 -3.61 9.38 6.66
CA LYS A 159 -3.24 10.79 6.71
C LYS A 159 -2.62 11.18 8.04
N THR A 160 -2.96 10.48 9.11
CA THR A 160 -2.52 10.75 10.47
C THR A 160 -2.02 9.46 11.10
N ASP A 161 -0.84 9.51 11.72
CA ASP A 161 -0.22 8.39 12.44
C ASP A 161 -0.12 7.07 11.65
N ALA A 162 0.02 7.14 10.32
CA ALA A 162 0.17 5.96 9.46
C ALA A 162 1.32 5.03 9.83
N VAL A 163 2.37 5.58 10.46
CA VAL A 163 3.50 4.77 10.91
C VAL A 163 3.76 5.01 12.39
N LYS A 164 3.74 3.92 13.15
CA LYS A 164 3.99 3.90 14.59
C LYS A 164 5.16 2.98 14.90
N LEU A 165 5.72 3.14 16.09
CA LEU A 165 6.75 2.25 16.64
C LEU A 165 6.24 1.64 17.94
N ALA A 166 6.19 0.31 18.03
CA ALA A 166 5.81 -0.40 19.25
C ALA A 166 7.05 -0.90 19.98
N SER A 167 7.17 -0.55 21.27
CA SER A 167 8.27 -1.00 22.15
C SER A 167 9.67 -0.61 21.68
N ALA A 168 9.79 0.45 20.87
CA ALA A 168 11.06 0.90 20.33
C ALA A 168 11.98 1.52 21.40
N PRO A 169 13.30 1.33 21.29
CA PRO A 169 14.27 2.06 22.10
C PRO A 169 14.12 3.58 22.00
N THR A 170 14.52 4.29 23.05
CA THR A 170 14.56 5.75 23.05
C THR A 170 15.43 6.28 21.90
N GLY A 171 14.89 7.21 21.12
CA GLY A 171 15.61 7.80 19.98
C GLY A 171 15.39 7.09 18.65
N CYS A 172 14.53 6.07 18.60
CA CYS A 172 14.00 5.51 17.37
C CYS A 172 12.89 6.38 16.76
N THR A 173 12.87 6.47 15.43
CA THR A 173 11.86 7.18 14.64
C THR A 173 11.55 6.41 13.37
N ALA A 174 10.34 6.62 12.84
CA ALA A 174 9.90 6.15 11.54
C ALA A 174 9.49 7.35 10.69
N THR A 175 9.76 7.32 9.39
CA THR A 175 9.39 8.41 8.49
C THR A 175 8.93 7.85 7.16
N VAL A 176 7.77 8.33 6.70
CA VAL A 176 7.28 8.05 5.35
C VAL A 176 8.01 9.00 4.39
N LEU A 177 8.71 8.42 3.44
CA LEU A 177 9.37 9.08 2.33
C LEU A 177 8.49 8.91 1.09
N ASP A 178 8.00 10.04 0.58
CA ASP A 178 7.14 10.09 -0.59
C ASP A 178 7.95 10.52 -1.82
N PRO A 179 8.15 9.65 -2.83
CA PRO A 179 8.90 10.00 -4.03
C PRO A 179 8.21 11.09 -4.87
N ASP A 180 6.91 11.30 -4.70
CA ASP A 180 6.16 12.33 -5.42
C ASP A 180 6.13 13.68 -4.68
N ALA A 181 6.61 13.75 -3.44
CA ALA A 181 6.77 15.02 -2.72
C ALA A 181 7.68 16.00 -3.48
N GLU A 182 8.71 15.49 -4.17
CA GLU A 182 9.57 16.29 -5.04
C GLU A 182 8.84 16.83 -6.27
N LYS A 183 7.82 16.13 -6.79
CA LYS A 183 7.04 16.64 -7.92
C LYS A 183 6.13 17.80 -7.51
N GLN A 184 5.80 17.88 -6.23
CA GLN A 184 4.86 18.87 -5.68
C GLN A 184 5.54 20.07 -5.03
N ASP A 185 6.83 19.98 -4.63
CA ASP A 185 7.55 21.06 -3.94
C ASP A 185 8.98 21.31 -4.48
N GLU A 186 9.30 22.58 -4.75
CA GLU A 186 10.59 23.05 -5.26
C GLU A 186 11.72 22.94 -4.22
N GLN A 187 11.38 22.97 -2.92
CA GLN A 187 12.35 22.75 -1.83
C GLN A 187 12.69 21.27 -1.66
N ALA A 188 11.70 20.38 -1.78
CA ALA A 188 11.90 18.94 -1.79
C ALA A 188 12.85 18.50 -2.92
N LYS A 189 12.75 19.09 -4.13
CA LYS A 189 13.72 18.84 -5.23
C LYS A 189 15.16 19.19 -4.85
N LYS A 190 15.37 20.29 -4.13
CA LYS A 190 16.71 20.72 -3.69
C LYS A 190 17.26 19.80 -2.60
N LEU A 191 16.39 19.34 -1.69
CA LEU A 191 16.75 18.40 -0.65
C LEU A 191 17.07 17.00 -1.23
N GLY A 192 16.23 16.49 -2.13
CA GLY A 192 16.46 15.24 -2.86
C GLY A 192 17.79 15.23 -3.62
N ALA A 193 18.07 16.31 -4.35
CA ALA A 193 19.37 16.50 -5.02
C ALA A 193 20.55 16.51 -4.02
N ALA A 194 20.40 17.17 -2.87
CA ALA A 194 21.43 17.20 -1.83
C ALA A 194 21.65 15.83 -1.17
N MET A 195 20.58 15.05 -0.96
CA MET A 195 20.68 13.70 -0.39
C MET A 195 21.28 12.70 -1.38
N ALA A 196 20.92 12.78 -2.67
CA ALA A 196 21.55 11.99 -3.74
C ALA A 196 23.06 12.23 -3.83
N GLN A 197 23.49 13.47 -3.61
CA GLN A 197 24.89 13.87 -3.62
C GLN A 197 25.65 13.41 -2.37
N GLN A 198 24.99 13.34 -1.21
CA GLN A 198 25.60 12.96 0.07
C GLN A 198 25.64 11.44 0.29
N PHE A 199 24.62 10.71 -0.18
CA PHE A 199 24.42 9.29 0.12
C PHE A 199 24.50 8.39 -1.12
N GLY A 200 24.79 8.95 -2.30
CA GLY A 200 24.92 8.25 -3.57
C GLY A 200 23.57 8.00 -4.25
N ALA A 201 23.59 7.70 -5.55
CA ALA A 201 22.37 7.49 -6.35
C ALA A 201 21.49 6.33 -5.84
N GLY A 202 22.07 5.38 -5.07
CA GLY A 202 21.33 4.31 -4.39
C GLY A 202 20.48 4.78 -3.21
N ALA A 203 20.73 5.98 -2.67
CA ALA A 203 19.86 6.62 -1.69
C ALA A 203 18.57 7.19 -2.32
N VAL A 204 18.53 7.27 -3.66
CA VAL A 204 17.35 7.57 -4.47
C VAL A 204 16.94 6.28 -5.18
N GLY A 205 16.45 5.32 -4.41
CA GLY A 205 16.44 3.91 -4.86
C GLY A 205 15.33 3.03 -4.30
N PHE A 206 14.16 3.60 -4.02
CA PHE A 206 12.90 2.87 -4.09
C PHE A 206 12.07 3.54 -5.18
N GLY A 207 11.32 2.75 -5.96
CA GLY A 207 10.67 3.21 -7.18
C GLY A 207 9.57 4.25 -6.95
N SER A 208 8.58 4.29 -7.83
CA SER A 208 7.45 5.23 -7.77
C SER A 208 6.49 5.03 -6.58
N TYR A 209 6.93 4.48 -5.45
CA TYR A 209 6.11 4.13 -4.29
C TYR A 209 6.70 4.67 -2.98
N LYS A 210 5.84 4.93 -2.00
CA LYS A 210 6.23 5.46 -0.70
C LYS A 210 7.02 4.44 0.10
N THR A 211 8.04 4.89 0.80
CA THR A 211 8.95 4.06 1.60
C THR A 211 8.97 4.53 3.04
N ILE A 212 8.96 3.61 3.98
CA ILE A 212 8.98 3.89 5.42
C ILE A 212 10.40 3.62 5.90
N ALA A 213 11.14 4.68 6.21
CA ALA A 213 12.50 4.60 6.73
C ALA A 213 12.47 4.55 8.26
N VAL A 214 13.17 3.57 8.83
CA VAL A 214 13.33 3.42 10.29
C VAL A 214 14.76 3.80 10.67
N SER A 215 14.90 4.65 11.69
CA SER A 215 16.21 5.03 12.20
C SER A 215 16.20 5.12 13.72
N CYS A 216 17.28 4.65 14.35
CA CYS A 216 17.51 4.79 15.78
C CYS A 216 18.89 5.37 16.03
N LYS A 217 19.01 6.25 17.02
CA LYS A 217 20.31 6.73 17.47
C LYS A 217 21.10 5.56 18.07
N LYS A 218 22.36 5.40 17.63
CA LYS A 218 23.33 4.57 18.34
C LYS A 218 23.51 5.13 19.75
N LEU A 219 23.29 4.28 20.76
CA LEU A 219 23.49 4.62 22.17
C LEU A 219 24.98 4.65 22.52
#